data_AF-A0A4Q2KQC8-F1
#
_entry.id   AF-A0A4Q2KQC8-F1
#
_cell.length_a   1.000
_cell.length_b   1.000
_cell.length_c   1.000
_cell.angle_alpha   90.00
_cell.angle_beta   90.00
_cell.angle_gamma   90.00
#
_symmetry.space_group_name_H-M   'P 1'
#
loop_
_entity.id
_entity.type
_entity.pdbx_description
1 polymer ?
#
loop_
_entity_poly.entity_id
_entity_poly.type
_entity_poly.pdbx_seq_one_letter_code
_entity_poly.pdbx_strand_id
1 'polypeptide(L)'
;MQHRAIAAVLTIGLASALSLAAVAAPASAEEPVEEQRLVLTPADYIARAGEVVDYEVTFVDEFGEPADPQPDLEYTLSTDLAGDVIDGEKVSGTQSGPRTVFVRSGQYYGMTELTVIGDPVELSIIPSALKVVKGGTLTFDVTGVDEWGTVFGAGDDAVITSSVPTDIIKAGGIVTFPTASPHTITARVGEVTASVTIEVVDTAAAAPAAPAAPTPGAPRLAETGVEANAAAVLAGAFLLLGSLVMSRRRRAAR
;
A
#
# COMPACT_ATOMS: atom_id res chain seq x y z
N MET A 1 1.83 -34.94 38.24
CA MET A 1 3.03 -34.79 39.10
C MET A 1 3.82 -33.62 38.52
N GLN A 2 4.22 -32.55 39.23
CA GLN A 2 4.15 -32.14 40.66
C GLN A 2 3.61 -30.69 40.68
N HIS A 3 2.68 -30.26 41.56
CA HIS A 3 2.92 -29.65 42.89
C HIS A 3 4.07 -28.61 42.97
N ARG A 4 4.04 -27.50 43.73
CA ARG A 4 3.06 -26.58 44.36
C ARG A 4 3.88 -25.71 45.35
N ALA A 5 3.89 -24.37 45.25
CA ALA A 5 4.29 -23.38 46.27
C ALA A 5 4.10 -21.96 45.68
N ILE A 6 3.65 -20.88 46.35
CA ILE A 6 3.08 -20.64 47.70
C ILE A 6 4.06 -20.47 48.88
N ALA A 7 4.65 -19.28 49.00
CA ALA A 7 4.89 -18.50 50.24
C ALA A 7 5.08 -17.02 49.82
N ALA A 8 4.48 -15.95 50.36
CA ALA A 8 3.87 -15.57 51.65
C ALA A 8 4.71 -14.52 52.41
N VAL A 9 4.35 -13.25 52.18
CA VAL A 9 4.30 -12.10 53.11
C VAL A 9 5.41 -11.92 54.17
N LEU A 10 6.05 -10.73 54.15
CA LEU A 10 6.35 -10.01 55.39
C LEU A 10 6.16 -8.49 55.23
N THR A 11 5.16 -7.94 55.90
CA THR A 11 4.96 -6.49 56.08
C THR A 11 5.56 -6.03 57.40
N ILE A 12 6.40 -5.00 57.37
CA ILE A 12 6.62 -4.10 58.52
C ILE A 12 6.51 -2.68 57.98
N GLY A 13 5.57 -1.90 58.53
CA GLY A 13 5.41 -0.48 58.19
C GLY A 13 6.16 0.41 59.17
N LEU A 14 6.47 1.62 58.72
CA LEU A 14 6.70 2.75 59.63
C LEU A 14 6.11 4.01 58.98
N ALA A 15 5.13 4.62 59.65
CA ALA A 15 4.57 5.88 59.22
C ALA A 15 5.42 7.03 59.76
N SER A 16 5.78 7.98 58.90
CA SER A 16 6.37 9.26 59.28
C SER A 16 5.67 10.35 58.49
N ALA A 17 4.81 11.11 59.15
CA ALA A 17 4.16 12.27 58.55
C ALA A 17 5.17 13.43 58.44
N LEU A 18 5.48 13.84 57.22
CA LEU A 18 6.26 15.05 56.97
C LEU A 18 5.36 16.06 56.26
N SER A 19 4.91 17.09 56.98
CA SER A 19 4.12 18.17 56.41
C SER A 19 5.02 19.07 55.57
N LEU A 20 5.06 18.83 54.26
CA LEU A 20 5.75 19.71 53.32
C LEU A 20 4.95 21.01 53.16
N ALA A 21 5.47 22.11 53.70
CA ALA A 21 5.01 23.44 53.35
C ALA A 21 5.46 23.74 51.92
N ALA A 22 4.53 23.70 50.97
CA ALA A 22 4.79 24.02 49.57
C ALA A 22 5.04 25.53 49.43
N VAL A 23 6.30 25.95 49.57
CA VAL A 23 6.75 27.24 49.05
C VAL A 23 6.81 27.10 47.54
N ALA A 24 5.80 27.64 46.86
CA ALA A 24 5.81 27.76 45.41
C ALA A 24 6.91 28.74 44.99
N ALA A 25 8.09 28.21 44.64
CA ALA A 25 9.05 28.95 43.84
C ALA A 25 8.39 29.28 42.48
N PRO A 26 8.59 30.48 41.93
CA PRO A 26 8.15 30.74 40.57
C PRO A 26 8.94 29.82 39.63
N ALA A 27 8.22 28.97 38.89
CA ALA A 27 8.80 28.29 37.75
C ALA A 27 9.02 29.35 36.66
N SER A 28 10.23 29.91 36.60
CA SER A 28 10.73 30.46 35.34
C SER A 28 10.76 29.30 34.35
N ALA A 29 9.92 29.36 33.34
CA ALA A 29 10.15 28.60 32.13
C ALA A 29 11.37 29.25 31.46
N GLU A 30 12.56 28.72 31.70
CA GLU A 30 13.68 28.89 30.77
C GLU A 30 13.22 28.27 29.45
N GLU A 31 12.98 29.11 28.46
CA GLU A 31 12.86 28.63 27.08
C GLU A 31 14.19 27.97 26.71
N PRO A 32 14.19 26.81 26.05
CA PRO A 32 15.43 26.13 25.70
C PRO A 32 16.21 27.04 24.75
N VAL A 33 17.40 27.46 25.19
CA VAL A 33 18.38 28.10 24.30
C VAL A 33 18.82 27.02 23.32
N GLU A 34 18.54 27.20 22.02
CA GLU A 34 19.06 26.27 21.02
C GLU A 34 20.58 26.47 20.93
N GLU A 35 21.34 25.39 21.14
CA GLU A 35 22.80 25.47 21.05
C GLU A 35 23.24 25.53 19.59
N GLN A 36 24.20 26.41 19.30
CA GLN A 36 24.83 26.55 17.99
C GLN A 36 25.32 25.19 17.48
N ARG A 37 24.88 24.79 16.29
CA ARG A 37 25.07 23.42 15.79
C ARG A 37 25.26 23.36 14.28
N LEU A 38 25.68 22.19 13.81
CA LEU A 38 25.72 21.85 12.40
C LEU A 38 24.46 21.05 12.05
N VAL A 39 23.90 21.32 10.87
CA VAL A 39 22.77 20.57 10.29
C VAL A 39 23.22 19.96 8.97
N LEU A 40 22.86 18.70 8.77
CA LEU A 40 23.11 17.96 7.53
C LEU A 40 21.81 17.89 6.71
N THR A 41 21.90 18.23 5.43
CA THR A 41 20.81 18.09 4.46
C THR A 41 21.27 17.18 3.31
N PRO A 42 20.50 16.16 2.87
CA PRO A 42 19.15 15.80 3.30
C PRO A 42 19.10 15.20 4.71
N ALA A 43 17.99 15.43 5.42
CA ALA A 43 17.69 14.71 6.65
C ALA A 43 16.97 13.38 6.34
N ASP A 44 17.12 12.39 7.22
CA ASP A 44 16.40 11.10 7.23
C ASP A 44 16.36 10.38 5.87
N TYR A 45 17.49 10.40 5.16
CA TYR A 45 17.55 9.94 3.77
C TYR A 45 17.46 8.41 3.65
N ILE A 46 16.73 7.92 2.64
CA ILE A 46 16.63 6.50 2.32
C ILE A 46 17.33 6.24 0.99
N ALA A 47 18.48 5.58 1.04
CA ALA A 47 19.36 5.26 -0.07
C ALA A 47 19.26 3.79 -0.49
N ARG A 48 19.58 3.48 -1.75
CA ARG A 48 19.86 2.12 -2.21
C ARG A 48 21.31 1.73 -1.87
N ALA A 49 21.58 0.42 -1.80
CA ALA A 49 22.94 -0.07 -1.52
C ALA A 49 23.95 0.42 -2.59
N GLY A 50 25.00 1.12 -2.14
CA GLY A 50 26.02 1.74 -2.99
C GLY A 50 25.63 3.09 -3.61
N GLU A 51 24.46 3.63 -3.30
CA GLU A 51 24.09 5.00 -3.65
C GLU A 51 24.93 6.02 -2.87
N VAL A 52 25.31 7.11 -3.53
CA VAL A 52 26.11 8.20 -2.95
C VAL A 52 25.19 9.36 -2.60
N VAL A 53 25.08 9.65 -1.31
CA VAL A 53 24.35 10.81 -0.78
C VAL A 53 25.35 11.95 -0.60
N ASP A 54 25.05 13.09 -1.20
CA ASP A 54 25.86 14.32 -1.09
C ASP A 54 25.21 15.21 -0.04
N TYR A 55 25.93 15.51 1.05
CA TYR A 55 25.38 16.29 2.16
C TYR A 55 25.76 17.78 2.08
N GLU A 56 24.82 18.67 2.34
CA GLU A 56 25.08 20.07 2.64
C GLU A 56 25.20 20.25 4.16
N VAL A 57 26.26 20.95 4.61
CA VAL A 57 26.50 21.27 6.02
C VAL A 57 26.15 22.74 6.27
N THR A 58 25.11 23.00 7.06
CA THR A 58 24.69 24.34 7.45
C THR A 58 25.03 24.60 8.92
N PHE A 59 25.73 25.70 9.20
CA PHE A 59 25.86 26.22 10.56
C PHE A 59 24.60 26.99 10.96
N VAL A 60 24.04 26.61 12.10
CA VAL A 60 22.84 27.18 12.72
C VAL A 60 23.24 27.87 14.03
N ASP A 61 22.74 29.07 14.24
CA ASP A 61 23.10 29.93 15.38
C ASP A 61 22.32 29.63 16.67
N GLU A 62 22.44 30.51 17.68
CA GLU A 62 21.79 30.35 18.99
C GLU A 62 20.26 30.57 18.98
N PHE A 63 19.71 31.00 17.85
CA PHE A 63 18.27 31.22 17.63
C PHE A 63 17.64 30.13 16.76
N GLY A 64 18.43 29.14 16.32
CA GLY A 64 17.96 28.10 15.40
C GLY A 64 17.92 28.55 13.94
N GLU A 65 18.48 29.73 13.60
CA GLU A 65 18.50 30.25 12.23
C GLU A 65 19.84 29.91 11.52
N PRO A 66 19.84 29.60 10.20
CA PRO A 66 21.06 29.49 9.43
C PRO A 66 21.83 30.81 9.42
N ALA A 67 23.10 30.80 9.82
CA ALA A 67 23.92 32.02 9.83
C ALA A 67 24.12 32.59 8.41
N ASP A 68 23.97 33.91 8.26
CA ASP A 68 24.28 34.64 7.03
C ASP A 68 25.30 35.78 7.32
N PRO A 69 26.53 35.73 6.78
CA PRO A 69 27.08 34.66 5.94
C PRO A 69 27.38 33.38 6.74
N GLN A 70 27.37 32.24 6.05
CA GLN A 70 27.88 30.99 6.61
C GLN A 70 29.38 31.14 6.96
N PRO A 71 29.81 30.69 8.15
CA PRO A 71 31.22 30.72 8.54
C PRO A 71 32.04 29.70 7.75
N ASP A 72 33.30 30.07 7.44
CA ASP A 72 34.27 29.15 6.86
C ASP A 72 34.77 28.18 7.95
N LEU A 73 34.31 26.94 7.91
CA LEU A 73 34.53 25.92 8.93
C LEU A 73 35.16 24.67 8.31
N GLU A 74 36.32 24.26 8.82
CA GLU A 74 36.83 22.90 8.57
C GLU A 74 36.00 21.88 9.37
N TYR A 75 35.41 20.91 8.69
CA TYR A 75 34.64 19.83 9.31
C TYR A 75 34.96 18.46 8.73
N THR A 76 34.57 17.42 9.45
CA THR A 76 34.68 16.02 9.03
C THR A 76 33.35 15.30 9.18
N LEU A 77 32.95 14.53 8.18
CA LEU A 77 31.85 13.58 8.28
C LEU A 77 32.33 12.19 8.76
N SER A 78 31.45 11.47 9.45
CA SER A 78 31.66 10.08 9.87
C SER A 78 30.32 9.35 10.00
N THR A 79 30.28 8.03 9.92
CA THR A 79 29.10 7.22 10.31
C THR A 79 29.40 6.32 11.51
N ASP A 80 28.35 5.81 12.17
CA ASP A 80 28.48 4.78 13.22
C ASP A 80 28.70 3.36 12.67
N LEU A 81 28.50 3.14 11.36
CA LEU A 81 28.64 1.83 10.72
C LEU A 81 29.99 1.69 9.99
N ALA A 82 30.84 0.80 10.52
CA ALA A 82 32.13 0.49 9.90
C ALA A 82 31.97 -0.20 8.53
N GLY A 83 32.46 0.45 7.48
CA GLY A 83 32.43 -0.06 6.10
C GLY A 83 31.67 0.83 5.12
N ASP A 84 30.96 1.85 5.60
CA ASP A 84 30.53 2.96 4.75
C ASP A 84 31.75 3.71 4.17
N VAL A 85 31.58 4.30 2.99
CA VAL A 85 32.61 5.09 2.30
C VAL A 85 32.25 6.56 2.40
N ILE A 86 33.23 7.39 2.79
CA ILE A 86 33.08 8.83 2.98
C ILE A 86 34.17 9.55 2.19
N ASP A 87 33.77 10.52 1.35
CA ASP A 87 34.65 11.32 0.50
C ASP A 87 34.17 12.79 0.52
N GLY A 88 34.76 13.61 1.39
CA GLY A 88 34.24 14.94 1.70
C GLY A 88 32.85 14.86 2.35
N GLU A 89 31.88 15.55 1.79
CA GLU A 89 30.48 15.50 2.20
C GLU A 89 29.70 14.29 1.65
N LYS A 90 30.34 13.44 0.82
CA LYS A 90 29.68 12.31 0.18
C LYS A 90 29.77 11.06 1.03
N VAL A 91 28.63 10.43 1.31
CA VAL A 91 28.53 9.19 2.08
C VAL A 91 27.83 8.12 1.23
N SER A 92 28.33 6.89 1.27
CA SER A 92 27.65 5.73 0.67
C SER A 92 27.82 4.48 1.53
N GLY A 93 26.75 3.69 1.63
CA GLY A 93 26.71 2.45 2.40
C GLY A 93 26.28 1.26 1.55
N THR A 94 26.84 0.08 1.81
CA THR A 94 26.51 -1.17 1.08
C THR A 94 25.80 -2.22 1.93
N GLN A 95 25.88 -2.10 3.25
CA GLN A 95 25.14 -2.93 4.21
C GLN A 95 23.76 -2.30 4.47
N SER A 96 22.71 -3.12 4.58
CA SER A 96 21.33 -2.71 4.86
C SER A 96 21.17 -2.07 6.26
N GLY A 97 20.11 -1.29 6.45
CA GLY A 97 19.64 -0.82 7.75
C GLY A 97 19.86 0.66 8.06
N PRO A 98 19.49 1.11 9.26
CA PRO A 98 19.72 2.48 9.73
C PRO A 98 21.18 2.70 10.14
N ARG A 99 21.69 3.92 9.91
CA ARG A 99 22.97 4.42 10.46
C ARG A 99 22.87 5.91 10.75
N THR A 100 23.70 6.40 11.66
CA THR A 100 23.80 7.83 11.97
C THR A 100 24.95 8.44 11.16
N VAL A 101 24.69 9.52 10.42
CA VAL A 101 25.72 10.36 9.82
C VAL A 101 25.99 11.52 10.78
N PHE A 102 27.26 11.70 11.16
CA PHE A 102 27.73 12.77 12.02
C PHE A 102 28.55 13.76 11.22
N VAL A 103 28.47 15.03 11.57
CA VAL A 103 29.41 16.08 11.16
C VAL A 103 29.96 16.79 12.39
N ARG A 104 31.23 17.19 12.34
CA ARG A 104 31.90 17.89 13.44
C ARG A 104 32.85 18.97 12.95
N SER A 105 32.77 20.16 13.56
CA SER A 105 33.77 21.23 13.47
C SER A 105 34.11 21.74 14.87
N GLY A 106 35.27 21.31 15.40
CA GLY A 106 35.71 21.69 16.75
C GLY A 106 34.73 21.30 17.85
N GLN A 107 34.01 22.31 18.38
CA GLN A 107 32.97 22.19 19.40
C GLN A 107 31.56 21.95 18.82
N TYR A 108 31.33 22.37 17.57
CA TYR A 108 30.04 22.21 16.90
C TYR A 108 29.90 20.80 16.35
N TYR A 109 28.72 20.23 16.50
CA TYR A 109 28.37 18.91 16.02
C TYR A 109 26.99 18.93 15.35
N GLY A 110 26.76 17.95 14.49
CA GLY A 110 25.48 17.70 13.84
C GLY A 110 25.31 16.21 13.59
N MET A 111 24.06 15.76 13.50
CA MET A 111 23.73 14.37 13.18
C MET A 111 22.44 14.30 12.35
N THR A 112 22.34 13.29 11.49
CA THR A 112 21.13 12.90 10.77
C THR A 112 21.09 11.38 10.58
N GLU A 113 19.92 10.82 10.35
CA GLU A 113 19.79 9.41 9.96
C GLU A 113 20.00 9.21 8.45
N LEU A 114 20.56 8.05 8.11
CA LEU A 114 20.65 7.50 6.76
C LEU A 114 20.25 6.02 6.82
N THR A 115 19.23 5.64 6.07
CA THR A 115 18.83 4.23 5.92
C THR A 115 19.25 3.72 4.55
N VAL A 116 19.96 2.60 4.51
CA VAL A 116 20.24 1.89 3.25
C VAL A 116 19.31 0.70 3.11
N ILE A 117 18.53 0.67 2.03
CA ILE A 117 17.57 -0.38 1.72
C ILE A 117 18.26 -1.73 1.56
N GLY A 118 17.76 -2.76 2.26
CA GLY A 118 18.11 -4.16 2.03
C GLY A 118 17.25 -4.86 0.97
N ASP A 119 17.53 -6.14 0.73
CA ASP A 119 16.63 -6.99 -0.06
C ASP A 119 15.25 -7.07 0.61
N PRO A 120 14.13 -7.07 -0.14
CA PRO A 120 12.80 -7.17 0.45
C PRO A 120 12.61 -8.56 1.08
N VAL A 121 12.04 -8.58 2.29
CA VAL A 121 11.52 -9.80 2.95
C VAL A 121 10.02 -9.96 2.74
N GLU A 122 9.31 -8.85 2.47
CA GLU A 122 7.90 -8.82 2.09
C GLU A 122 7.71 -7.92 0.85
N LEU A 123 6.75 -8.27 0.00
CA LEU A 123 6.32 -7.46 -1.13
C LEU A 123 4.79 -7.26 -1.09
N SER A 124 4.36 -6.09 -1.55
CA SER A 124 2.96 -5.80 -1.85
C SER A 124 2.81 -5.38 -3.31
N ILE A 125 1.70 -5.76 -3.94
CA ILE A 125 1.33 -5.34 -5.28
C ILE A 125 -0.10 -4.78 -5.26
N ILE A 126 -0.23 -3.49 -5.60
CA ILE A 126 -1.49 -2.75 -5.53
C ILE A 126 -1.91 -2.34 -6.94
N PRO A 127 -3.00 -2.91 -7.48
CA PRO A 127 -3.54 -2.48 -8.76
C PRO A 127 -4.38 -1.21 -8.60
N SER A 128 -4.32 -0.34 -9.59
CA SER A 128 -5.20 0.83 -9.74
C SER A 128 -6.71 0.51 -9.71
N ALA A 129 -7.11 -0.71 -10.06
CA ALA A 129 -8.45 -1.25 -9.80
C ALA A 129 -8.45 -2.78 -9.78
N LEU A 130 -9.39 -3.41 -9.05
CA LEU A 130 -9.56 -4.87 -9.04
C LEU A 130 -10.43 -5.41 -10.20
N LYS A 131 -11.05 -4.53 -10.99
CA LYS A 131 -11.87 -4.89 -12.16
C LYS A 131 -11.52 -4.00 -13.35
N VAL A 132 -11.52 -4.59 -14.54
CA VAL A 132 -11.29 -3.86 -15.80
C VAL A 132 -12.13 -4.46 -16.92
N VAL A 133 -12.52 -3.66 -17.91
CA VAL A 133 -13.18 -4.17 -19.12
C VAL A 133 -12.12 -4.80 -20.03
N LYS A 134 -12.46 -5.89 -20.71
CA LYS A 134 -11.66 -6.52 -21.76
C LYS A 134 -11.08 -5.49 -22.74
N GLY A 135 -9.76 -5.56 -22.96
CA GLY A 135 -8.98 -4.62 -23.76
C GLY A 135 -8.49 -3.38 -22.98
N GLY A 136 -8.93 -3.20 -21.73
CA GLY A 136 -8.49 -2.14 -20.85
C GLY A 136 -7.13 -2.39 -20.21
N THR A 137 -6.64 -1.37 -19.49
CA THR A 137 -5.30 -1.29 -18.92
C THR A 137 -5.37 -0.90 -17.45
N LEU A 138 -4.48 -1.45 -16.62
CA LEU A 138 -4.27 -1.06 -15.23
C LEU A 138 -2.78 -0.80 -14.98
N THR A 139 -2.48 0.13 -14.08
CA THR A 139 -1.17 0.26 -13.43
C THR A 139 -1.11 -0.58 -12.15
N PHE A 140 0.09 -1.04 -11.80
CA PHE A 140 0.40 -1.84 -10.62
C PHE A 140 1.58 -1.22 -9.88
N ASP A 141 1.34 -0.74 -8.67
CA ASP A 141 2.39 -0.23 -7.79
C ASP A 141 2.94 -1.40 -6.97
N VAL A 142 4.27 -1.55 -6.94
CA VAL A 142 4.96 -2.60 -6.17
C VAL A 142 5.80 -1.95 -5.09
N THR A 143 5.55 -2.32 -3.84
CA THR A 143 6.34 -1.88 -2.68
C THR A 143 7.02 -3.06 -2.00
N GLY A 144 8.21 -2.84 -1.47
CA GLY A 144 8.94 -3.79 -0.65
C GLY A 144 9.04 -3.33 0.80
N VAL A 145 9.27 -4.29 1.68
CA VAL A 145 9.70 -4.08 3.07
C VAL A 145 10.94 -4.94 3.28
N ASP A 146 12.04 -4.37 3.76
CA ASP A 146 13.27 -5.10 4.09
C ASP A 146 13.27 -5.67 5.52
N GLU A 147 14.36 -6.34 5.91
CA GLU A 147 14.52 -6.94 7.24
C GLU A 147 14.47 -5.93 8.41
N TRP A 148 14.71 -4.64 8.11
CA TRP A 148 14.68 -3.54 9.09
C TRP A 148 13.31 -2.88 9.20
N GLY A 149 12.34 -3.30 8.37
CA GLY A 149 11.02 -2.69 8.28
C GLY A 149 10.96 -1.44 7.40
N THR A 150 12.03 -1.14 6.64
CA THR A 150 12.08 0.00 5.73
C THR A 150 11.17 -0.27 4.54
N VAL A 151 10.18 0.60 4.33
CA VAL A 151 9.24 0.52 3.19
C VAL A 151 9.81 1.30 2.02
N PHE A 152 9.90 0.68 0.84
CA PHE A 152 10.44 1.31 -0.37
C PHE A 152 9.66 0.96 -1.64
N GLY A 153 9.81 1.79 -2.68
CA GLY A 153 9.29 1.52 -4.01
C GLY A 153 10.14 0.46 -4.71
N ALA A 154 9.56 -0.69 -5.02
CA ALA A 154 10.24 -1.84 -5.60
C ALA A 154 9.87 -2.06 -7.09
N GLY A 155 9.11 -1.13 -7.70
CA GLY A 155 8.60 -1.26 -9.06
C GLY A 155 9.67 -1.37 -10.15
N ASP A 156 10.82 -0.72 -9.98
CA ASP A 156 11.94 -0.78 -10.93
C ASP A 156 12.72 -2.11 -10.85
N ASP A 157 12.73 -2.74 -9.68
CA ASP A 157 13.37 -4.05 -9.42
C ASP A 157 12.42 -5.23 -9.70
N ALA A 158 11.11 -4.97 -9.84
CA ALA A 158 10.07 -5.99 -9.90
C ALA A 158 9.87 -6.57 -11.30
N VAL A 159 10.03 -7.89 -11.41
CA VAL A 159 9.57 -8.66 -12.57
C VAL A 159 8.08 -8.95 -12.41
N ILE A 160 7.24 -8.32 -13.24
CA ILE A 160 5.79 -8.55 -13.27
C ILE A 160 5.44 -9.60 -14.33
N THR A 161 4.55 -10.52 -13.96
CA THR A 161 4.06 -11.62 -14.79
C THR A 161 2.54 -11.75 -14.68
N SER A 162 1.90 -12.41 -15.65
CA SER A 162 0.47 -12.74 -15.63
C SER A 162 0.25 -14.24 -15.78
N SER A 163 -0.79 -14.77 -15.14
CA SER A 163 -1.30 -16.12 -15.35
C SER A 163 -1.89 -16.33 -16.76
N VAL A 164 -2.13 -15.25 -17.52
CA VAL A 164 -2.70 -15.30 -18.87
C VAL A 164 -1.66 -14.80 -19.90
N PRO A 165 -1.10 -15.69 -20.74
CA PRO A 165 0.01 -15.34 -21.65
C PRO A 165 -0.29 -14.29 -22.74
N THR A 166 -1.56 -13.94 -22.94
CA THR A 166 -1.96 -12.90 -23.90
C THR A 166 -1.94 -11.48 -23.31
N ASP A 167 -1.75 -11.32 -22.01
CA ASP A 167 -1.65 -10.00 -21.39
C ASP A 167 -0.38 -9.27 -21.82
N ILE A 168 -0.50 -7.95 -22.01
CA ILE A 168 0.60 -7.11 -22.48
C ILE A 168 1.12 -6.30 -21.30
N ILE A 169 2.26 -6.73 -20.77
CA ILE A 169 2.99 -6.08 -19.67
C ILE A 169 4.00 -5.10 -20.28
N LYS A 170 4.04 -3.86 -19.77
CA LYS A 170 4.96 -2.79 -20.16
C LYS A 170 5.74 -2.30 -18.93
N ALA A 171 6.83 -1.57 -19.18
CA ALA A 171 7.59 -0.88 -18.14
C ALA A 171 6.71 0.04 -17.28
N GLY A 172 7.11 0.27 -16.02
CA GLY A 172 6.32 1.03 -15.04
C GLY A 172 5.04 0.30 -14.58
N GLY A 173 5.03 -1.04 -14.61
CA GLY A 173 3.93 -1.85 -14.11
C GLY A 173 2.59 -1.68 -14.83
N ILE A 174 2.61 -1.36 -16.13
CA ILE A 174 1.39 -1.12 -16.91
C ILE A 174 0.98 -2.40 -17.64
N VAL A 175 -0.19 -2.99 -17.30
CA VAL A 175 -0.69 -4.24 -17.89
C VAL A 175 -2.00 -4.01 -18.64
N THR A 176 -2.08 -4.49 -19.89
CA THR A 176 -3.30 -4.50 -20.72
C THR A 176 -3.87 -5.92 -20.81
N PHE A 177 -5.20 -6.06 -20.75
CA PHE A 177 -5.92 -7.33 -20.55
C PHE A 177 -6.83 -7.71 -21.74
N PRO A 178 -6.37 -8.45 -22.78
CA PRO A 178 -7.15 -8.66 -24.00
C PRO A 178 -8.30 -9.69 -23.88
N THR A 179 -8.31 -10.51 -22.84
CA THR A 179 -9.28 -11.60 -22.62
C THR A 179 -10.11 -11.36 -21.37
N ALA A 180 -11.38 -11.79 -21.37
CA ALA A 180 -12.25 -11.67 -20.20
C ALA A 180 -12.19 -12.94 -19.35
N SER A 181 -11.55 -12.83 -18.19
CA SER A 181 -11.40 -13.88 -17.17
C SER A 181 -10.90 -13.25 -15.85
N PRO A 182 -10.86 -14.00 -14.74
CA PRO A 182 -9.95 -13.69 -13.63
C PRO A 182 -8.49 -13.89 -14.08
N HIS A 183 -7.64 -12.88 -13.90
CA HIS A 183 -6.22 -12.91 -14.23
C HIS A 183 -5.41 -12.68 -12.95
N THR A 184 -4.43 -13.52 -12.65
CA THR A 184 -3.51 -13.31 -11.51
C THR A 184 -2.25 -12.64 -12.02
N ILE A 185 -1.97 -11.44 -11.50
CA ILE A 185 -0.72 -10.70 -11.73
C ILE A 185 0.20 -10.96 -10.55
N THR A 186 1.45 -11.32 -10.83
CA THR A 186 2.48 -11.63 -9.83
C THR A 186 3.69 -10.74 -10.06
N ALA A 187 4.08 -9.98 -9.03
CA ALA A 187 5.37 -9.29 -8.96
C ALA A 187 6.38 -10.17 -8.21
N ARG A 188 7.65 -10.09 -8.63
CA ARG A 188 8.78 -10.79 -8.01
C ARG A 188 10.00 -9.88 -7.92
N VAL A 189 10.64 -9.85 -6.76
CA VAL A 189 11.96 -9.21 -6.53
C VAL A 189 12.82 -10.24 -5.82
N GLY A 190 13.98 -10.60 -6.40
CA GLY A 190 14.79 -11.72 -5.91
C GLY A 190 14.01 -13.04 -5.90
N GLU A 191 13.82 -13.61 -4.70
CA GLU A 191 12.95 -14.78 -4.45
C GLU A 191 11.57 -14.41 -3.88
N VAL A 192 11.36 -13.18 -3.41
CA VAL A 192 10.09 -12.76 -2.79
C VAL A 192 9.06 -12.45 -3.87
N THR A 193 7.81 -12.81 -3.62
CA THR A 193 6.70 -12.64 -4.57
C THR A 193 5.45 -12.10 -3.91
N ALA A 194 4.68 -11.30 -4.64
CA ALA A 194 3.35 -10.84 -4.26
C ALA A 194 2.40 -11.02 -5.46
N SER A 195 1.12 -11.32 -5.20
CA SER A 195 0.14 -11.59 -6.26
C SER A 195 -1.22 -10.96 -5.98
N VAL A 196 -1.88 -10.51 -7.04
CA VAL A 196 -3.26 -9.99 -6.99
C VAL A 196 -4.08 -10.53 -8.17
N THR A 197 -5.36 -10.80 -7.93
CA THR A 197 -6.28 -11.26 -8.98
C THR A 197 -7.18 -10.11 -9.44
N ILE A 198 -7.21 -9.90 -10.76
CA ILE A 198 -8.02 -8.90 -11.47
C ILE A 198 -9.19 -9.59 -12.15
N GLU A 199 -10.39 -9.04 -12.03
CA GLU A 199 -11.57 -9.50 -12.77
C GLU A 199 -11.70 -8.73 -14.09
N VAL A 200 -11.40 -9.39 -15.21
CA VAL A 200 -11.57 -8.81 -16.55
C VAL A 200 -12.94 -9.19 -17.10
N VAL A 201 -13.81 -8.19 -17.32
CA VAL A 201 -15.21 -8.40 -17.73
C VAL A 201 -15.42 -8.18 -19.23
N ASP A 202 -16.24 -9.01 -19.87
CA ASP A 202 -16.72 -8.77 -21.25
C ASP A 202 -18.07 -8.05 -21.22
N THR A 203 -18.08 -6.77 -21.62
CA THR A 203 -19.32 -5.97 -21.70
C THR A 203 -20.21 -6.37 -22.89
N ALA A 204 -19.76 -7.21 -23.82
CA ALA A 204 -20.57 -7.68 -24.94
C ALA A 204 -21.67 -8.69 -24.51
N ALA A 205 -21.55 -9.30 -23.33
CA ALA A 205 -22.52 -10.28 -22.82
C ALA A 205 -23.86 -9.67 -22.34
N ALA A 206 -23.99 -8.33 -22.32
CA ALA A 206 -25.15 -7.62 -21.80
C ALA A 206 -26.20 -7.19 -22.86
N ALA A 207 -26.07 -7.64 -24.11
CA ALA A 207 -27.14 -7.49 -25.09
C ALA A 207 -28.23 -8.56 -24.84
N PRO A 208 -29.50 -8.18 -24.55
CA PRO A 208 -30.59 -9.15 -24.56
C PRO A 208 -30.67 -9.78 -25.94
N ALA A 209 -30.78 -11.11 -25.99
CA ALA A 209 -31.08 -11.79 -27.24
C ALA A 209 -32.40 -11.22 -27.78
N ALA A 210 -32.33 -10.52 -28.92
CA ALA A 210 -33.53 -10.06 -29.62
C ALA A 210 -34.42 -11.29 -29.86
N PRO A 211 -35.75 -11.22 -29.59
CA PRO A 211 -36.63 -12.36 -29.82
C PRO A 211 -36.48 -12.85 -31.25
N ALA A 212 -36.17 -14.15 -31.41
CA ALA A 212 -36.01 -14.74 -32.73
C ALA A 212 -37.29 -14.50 -33.54
N ALA A 213 -37.16 -13.87 -34.71
CA ALA A 213 -38.28 -13.69 -35.61
C ALA A 213 -38.85 -15.07 -35.99
N PRO A 214 -40.18 -15.27 -35.97
CA PRO A 214 -40.77 -16.57 -36.25
C PRO A 214 -40.50 -16.97 -37.71
N THR A 215 -39.79 -18.07 -37.90
CA THR A 215 -39.55 -18.67 -39.22
C THR A 215 -40.88 -19.00 -39.89
N PRO A 216 -41.19 -18.46 -41.08
CA PRO A 216 -42.37 -18.86 -41.84
C PRO A 216 -42.32 -20.36 -42.17
N GLY A 217 -43.37 -21.08 -41.79
CA GLY A 217 -43.42 -22.54 -41.91
C GLY A 217 -43.44 -23.05 -43.35
N ALA A 218 -42.97 -24.28 -43.54
CA ALA A 218 -42.97 -24.97 -44.83
C ALA A 218 -44.38 -25.10 -45.44
N PRO A 219 -44.52 -25.10 -46.79
CA PRO A 219 -45.81 -25.17 -47.45
C PRO A 219 -46.52 -26.50 -47.19
N ARG A 220 -47.76 -26.43 -46.71
CA ARG A 220 -48.68 -27.58 -46.67
C ARG A 220 -49.53 -27.60 -47.93
N LEU A 221 -49.77 -28.80 -48.46
CA LEU A 221 -50.63 -29.02 -49.63
C LEU A 221 -52.09 -28.73 -49.29
N ALA A 222 -52.86 -28.31 -50.29
CA ALA A 222 -54.22 -27.83 -50.13
C ALA A 222 -55.21 -28.95 -49.74
N GLU A 223 -55.98 -28.71 -48.69
CA GLU A 223 -57.11 -29.53 -48.27
C GLU A 223 -58.39 -29.01 -48.97
N THR A 224 -59.05 -29.87 -49.75
CA THR A 224 -60.22 -29.51 -50.57
C THR A 224 -61.52 -29.63 -49.78
N GLY A 225 -62.29 -28.55 -49.62
CA GLY A 225 -63.56 -28.61 -48.89
C GLY A 225 -64.39 -27.33 -48.87
N VAL A 226 -65.01 -27.00 -50.01
CA VAL A 226 -66.23 -26.17 -50.28
C VAL A 226 -66.66 -25.06 -49.29
N GLU A 227 -66.91 -23.89 -49.87
CA GLU A 227 -67.28 -22.63 -49.23
C GLU A 227 -68.62 -22.60 -48.46
N ALA A 228 -68.64 -21.83 -47.37
CA ALA A 228 -69.84 -21.13 -46.88
C ALA A 228 -69.43 -19.72 -46.40
N ASN A 229 -70.14 -18.69 -46.85
CA ASN A 229 -69.67 -17.31 -46.83
C ASN A 229 -69.80 -16.56 -45.48
N ALA A 230 -68.82 -15.68 -45.25
CA ALA A 230 -68.85 -14.46 -44.42
C ALA A 230 -68.98 -14.55 -42.87
N ALA A 231 -67.88 -14.13 -42.21
CA ALA A 231 -67.82 -13.46 -40.90
C ALA A 231 -68.20 -14.26 -39.62
N ALA A 232 -67.34 -15.20 -39.25
CA ALA A 232 -67.17 -15.73 -37.88
C ALA A 232 -66.58 -14.68 -36.90
N VAL A 233 -66.55 -14.81 -35.56
CA VAL A 233 -67.28 -15.61 -34.54
C VAL A 233 -67.04 -14.89 -33.19
N LEU A 234 -67.99 -14.95 -32.24
CA LEU A 234 -67.89 -14.36 -30.90
C LEU A 234 -67.23 -15.29 -29.85
N ALA A 235 -66.42 -14.71 -28.96
CA ALA A 235 -66.13 -15.16 -27.57
C ALA A 235 -65.51 -16.58 -27.36
N GLY A 236 -64.86 -16.91 -26.23
CA GLY A 236 -64.44 -16.11 -25.07
C GLY A 236 -64.12 -17.00 -23.84
N ALA A 237 -63.53 -16.38 -22.81
CA ALA A 237 -63.41 -16.84 -21.41
C ALA A 237 -62.57 -18.09 -21.06
N PHE A 238 -61.84 -17.97 -19.94
CA PHE A 238 -61.76 -18.81 -18.72
C PHE A 238 -60.31 -18.75 -18.16
N LEU A 239 -59.98 -18.65 -16.88
CA LEU A 239 -60.56 -18.20 -15.59
C LEU A 239 -59.46 -18.57 -14.54
N LEU A 240 -59.38 -17.87 -13.39
CA LEU A 240 -58.48 -18.17 -12.24
C LEU A 240 -56.96 -17.89 -12.52
N LEU A 241 -56.28 -16.93 -11.90
CA LEU A 241 -56.48 -16.22 -10.64
C LEU A 241 -56.37 -17.11 -9.38
N GLY A 242 -55.13 -17.36 -8.94
CA GLY A 242 -54.82 -17.78 -7.57
C GLY A 242 -53.74 -18.86 -7.41
N SER A 243 -52.46 -18.47 -7.27
CA SER A 243 -51.43 -19.14 -6.43
C SER A 243 -49.96 -18.72 -6.71
N LEU A 244 -49.53 -17.48 -6.40
CA LEU A 244 -48.09 -17.25 -6.05
C LEU A 244 -47.77 -15.97 -5.23
N VAL A 245 -48.66 -15.53 -4.34
CA VAL A 245 -48.39 -14.39 -3.42
C VAL A 245 -47.69 -14.84 -2.11
N MET A 246 -47.27 -16.11 -2.02
CA MET A 246 -46.88 -16.74 -0.75
C MET A 246 -45.39 -17.15 -0.61
N SER A 247 -44.45 -16.33 -1.09
CA SER A 247 -43.01 -16.55 -0.88
C SER A 247 -42.25 -15.38 -0.21
N ARG A 248 -42.82 -14.17 -0.16
CA ARG A 248 -42.14 -12.96 0.36
C ARG A 248 -42.29 -12.67 1.87
N ARG A 249 -42.65 -13.66 2.71
CA ARG A 249 -42.90 -13.41 4.15
C ARG A 249 -42.28 -14.38 5.16
N ARG A 250 -41.20 -15.09 4.80
CA ARG A 250 -40.40 -15.90 5.75
C ARG A 250 -38.88 -15.77 5.53
N ARG A 251 -38.31 -14.63 5.93
CA ARG A 251 -36.93 -14.48 6.44
C ARG A 251 -36.76 -13.12 7.14
N ALA A 252 -37.55 -12.93 8.20
CA ALA A 252 -37.42 -11.84 9.16
C ALA A 252 -37.98 -12.32 10.52
N ALA A 253 -37.37 -13.38 11.05
CA ALA A 253 -37.54 -13.91 12.42
C ALA A 253 -36.73 -15.21 12.59
N ARG A 254 -35.41 -15.08 12.74
CA ARG A 254 -34.50 -15.95 13.50
C ARG A 254 -33.11 -15.33 13.47
#